data_AF-A0A4Y2UB70-F1
#
_entry.id   AF-A0A4Y2UB70-F1
#
_cell.length_a   1.000
_cell.length_b   1.000
_cell.length_c   1.000
_cell.angle_alpha   90.00
_cell.angle_beta   90.00
_cell.angle_gamma   90.00
#
_symmetry.space_group_name_H-M   'P 1'
#
loop_
_entity.id
_entity.type
_entity.pdbx_description
1 polymer ?
#
loop_
_entity_poly.entity_id
_entity_poly.type
_entity_poly.pdbx_seq_one_letter_code
_entity_poly.pdbx_strand_id
1 'polypeptide(L)'
;HMIELSLIHTLLKDYESNSNSLDETITLAKVENLLCALYTEASKKIGITGEPNMMALLFLAFLQNTFSENDKPLLFIHVKVALTLFSSAKLAEKYKYFFHYCSNGSTICKQNLHALLNSLSKIAEIVGEQVTFGSHLVPAAVKNLLKFSKGKITSKKFHKWLLLEPQTLVWISTLHRISSSETTQHFVSCDYCRINPVVGLRYRCLQCINYNLCQNCFLRGYLNKRHKERHQVQEFVNPASTWEETKATINALKNKLPFAQCSTKPYLSFDEESIFER
;
A
#
# COMPACT_ATOMS: atom_id res chain seq x y z
N HIS A 1 8.80 -9.33 9.74
CA HIS A 1 9.24 -7.98 10.16
C HIS A 1 9.59 -7.16 8.94
N MET A 2 9.06 -5.94 8.85
CA MET A 2 9.39 -5.01 7.77
C MET A 2 10.78 -4.40 8.01
N ILE A 3 11.58 -4.28 6.95
CA ILE A 3 12.96 -3.79 7.03
C ILE A 3 12.99 -2.29 6.74
N GLU A 4 13.86 -1.56 7.43
CA GLU A 4 14.08 -0.14 7.20
C GLU A 4 14.50 0.14 5.76
N LEU A 5 13.83 1.12 5.14
CA LEU A 5 14.08 1.46 3.75
C LEU A 5 15.50 2.01 3.53
N SER A 6 16.07 2.72 4.50
CA SER A 6 17.46 3.18 4.46
C SER A 6 18.46 2.02 4.31
N LEU A 7 18.29 0.95 5.08
CA LEU A 7 19.12 -0.26 5.01
C LEU A 7 18.99 -0.96 3.65
N ILE A 8 17.75 -1.08 3.15
CA ILE A 8 17.47 -1.63 1.81
C ILE A 8 18.26 -0.86 0.75
N HIS A 9 18.21 0.48 0.77
CA HIS A 9 18.88 1.27 -0.26
C HIS A 9 20.39 1.27 -0.18
N THR A 10 20.98 1.27 1.02
CA THR A 10 22.44 1.18 1.16
C THR A 10 22.95 -0.09 0.48
N LEU A 11 22.36 -1.24 0.80
CA LEU A 11 22.79 -2.53 0.23
C LEU A 11 22.50 -2.66 -1.27
N LEU A 12 21.36 -2.12 -1.74
CA LEU A 12 21.07 -2.12 -3.17
C LEU A 12 22.00 -1.19 -3.97
N LYS A 13 22.41 -0.04 -3.39
CA LYS A 13 23.32 0.90 -4.06
C LYS A 13 24.73 0.33 -4.21
N ASP A 14 25.19 -0.42 -3.22
CA ASP A 14 26.46 -1.15 -3.30
C ASP A 14 26.43 -2.19 -4.44
N TYR A 15 25.26 -2.78 -4.70
CA TYR A 15 25.06 -3.67 -5.84
C TYR A 15 24.98 -2.92 -7.18
N GLU A 16 24.22 -1.83 -7.25
CA GLU A 16 24.10 -0.97 -8.45
C GLU A 16 25.46 -0.38 -8.87
N SER A 17 26.33 -0.06 -7.92
CA SER A 17 27.68 0.45 -8.24
C SER A 17 28.56 -0.59 -8.95
N ASN A 18 28.18 -1.87 -8.90
CA ASN A 18 28.85 -3.00 -9.54
C ASN A 18 28.11 -3.52 -10.80
N SER A 19 26.97 -2.91 -11.17
CA SER A 19 26.11 -3.32 -12.30
C SER A 19 25.76 -2.10 -13.18
N ASN A 20 25.87 -2.23 -14.50
CA ASN A 20 25.84 -1.08 -15.42
C ASN A 20 24.44 -0.72 -15.96
N SER A 21 23.34 -1.42 -15.63
CA SER A 21 22.00 -1.00 -16.06
C SER A 21 20.81 -1.46 -15.20
N LEU A 22 19.69 -0.71 -15.25
CA LEU A 22 18.42 -1.02 -14.57
C LEU A 22 17.64 -2.20 -15.18
N ASP A 23 17.95 -2.57 -16.43
CA ASP A 23 17.40 -3.74 -17.12
C ASP A 23 18.22 -5.00 -16.85
N GLU A 24 19.22 -4.94 -15.96
CA GLU A 24 20.00 -6.11 -15.61
C GLU A 24 19.15 -7.17 -14.91
N THR A 25 19.21 -8.35 -15.50
CA THR A 25 18.77 -9.58 -14.88
C THR A 25 19.68 -9.90 -13.70
N ILE A 26 19.08 -10.24 -12.57
CA ILE A 26 19.79 -10.71 -11.38
C ILE A 26 19.57 -12.21 -11.20
N THR A 27 20.64 -12.95 -10.95
CA THR A 27 20.55 -14.38 -10.69
C THR A 27 19.97 -14.64 -9.30
N LEU A 28 19.24 -15.75 -9.15
CA LEU A 28 18.61 -16.12 -7.87
C LEU A 28 19.61 -16.21 -6.73
N ALA A 29 20.79 -16.80 -6.97
CA ALA A 29 21.86 -16.87 -5.98
C ALA A 29 22.34 -15.48 -5.51
N LYS A 30 22.37 -14.48 -6.41
CA LYS A 30 22.71 -13.09 -6.02
C LYS A 30 21.60 -12.45 -5.20
N VAL A 31 20.34 -12.70 -5.55
CA VAL A 31 19.19 -12.21 -4.76
C VAL A 31 19.20 -12.84 -3.36
N GLU A 32 19.44 -14.14 -3.27
CA GLU A 32 19.56 -14.86 -2.00
C GLU A 32 20.63 -14.23 -1.10
N ASN A 33 21.85 -14.01 -1.64
CA ASN A 33 22.93 -13.38 -0.90
C ASN A 33 22.57 -11.97 -0.41
N LEU A 34 21.92 -11.16 -1.28
CA LEU A 34 21.44 -9.83 -0.91
C LEU A 34 20.42 -9.88 0.23
N LEU A 35 19.44 -10.79 0.15
CA LEU A 35 18.42 -10.94 1.17
C LEU A 35 18.99 -11.47 2.49
N CYS A 36 19.89 -12.44 2.45
CA CYS A 36 20.58 -12.94 3.64
C CYS A 36 21.36 -11.82 4.34
N ALA A 37 22.12 -11.02 3.60
CA ALA A 37 22.82 -9.86 4.16
C ALA A 37 21.85 -8.83 4.76
N LEU A 38 20.77 -8.51 4.04
CA LEU A 38 19.73 -7.57 4.46
C LEU A 38 19.05 -8.00 5.76
N TYR A 39 18.55 -9.24 5.84
CA TYR A 39 17.87 -9.76 7.03
C TYR A 39 18.84 -9.94 8.21
N THR A 40 20.10 -10.31 7.95
CA THR A 40 21.13 -10.40 9.00
C THR A 40 21.46 -9.04 9.60
N GLU A 41 21.56 -8.00 8.76
CA GLU A 41 21.83 -6.66 9.26
C GLU A 41 20.61 -6.05 9.97
N ALA A 42 19.40 -6.36 9.48
CA ALA A 42 18.16 -5.97 10.15
C ALA A 42 18.01 -6.66 11.52
N SER A 43 18.36 -7.94 11.65
CA SER A 43 18.24 -8.68 12.92
C SER A 43 19.16 -8.13 14.00
N LYS A 44 20.41 -7.77 13.64
CA LYS A 44 21.36 -7.11 14.55
C LYS A 44 20.80 -5.81 15.13
N LYS A 45 20.14 -4.99 14.30
CA LYS A 45 19.60 -3.69 14.73
C LYS A 45 18.38 -3.81 15.64
N ILE A 46 17.47 -4.74 15.35
CA ILE A 46 16.18 -4.84 16.05
C ILE A 46 16.27 -5.78 17.27
N GLY A 47 17.36 -6.55 17.41
CA GLY A 47 17.57 -7.46 18.55
C GLY A 47 16.61 -8.65 18.57
N ILE A 48 16.00 -8.98 17.43
CA ILE A 48 15.02 -10.06 17.32
C ILE A 48 15.74 -11.37 17.05
N THR A 49 15.39 -12.40 17.83
CA THR A 49 15.81 -13.81 17.71
C THR A 49 15.17 -14.55 16.52
N GLY A 50 14.94 -13.86 15.40
CA GLY A 50 14.39 -14.48 14.20
C GLY A 50 15.50 -15.20 13.43
N GLU A 51 15.18 -16.25 12.68
CA GLU A 51 16.11 -16.89 11.75
C GLU A 51 16.23 -16.04 10.47
N PRO A 52 17.28 -15.22 10.29
CA PRO A 52 17.36 -14.24 9.21
C PRO A 52 17.39 -14.93 7.84
N ASN A 53 18.03 -16.11 7.79
CA ASN A 53 18.12 -16.94 6.60
C ASN A 53 16.75 -17.46 6.16
N MET A 54 15.91 -17.90 7.10
CA MET A 54 14.55 -18.35 6.75
C MET A 54 13.70 -17.21 6.19
N MET A 55 13.83 -16.00 6.76
CA MET A 55 13.13 -14.83 6.22
C MET A 55 13.62 -14.46 4.82
N ALA A 56 14.93 -14.55 4.58
CA ALA A 56 15.51 -14.35 3.26
C ALA A 56 15.00 -15.38 2.24
N LEU A 57 14.94 -16.66 2.61
CA LEU A 57 14.45 -17.74 1.75
C LEU A 57 12.94 -17.61 1.45
N LEU A 58 12.12 -17.25 2.44
CA LEU A 58 10.69 -17.00 2.23
C LEU A 58 10.46 -15.83 1.27
N PHE A 59 11.23 -14.76 1.42
CA PHE A 59 11.12 -13.61 0.52
C PHE A 59 11.65 -13.91 -0.88
N LEU A 60 12.72 -14.70 -1.00
CA LEU A 60 13.22 -15.19 -2.29
C LEU A 60 12.15 -16.03 -3.01
N ALA A 61 11.53 -16.98 -2.30
CA ALA A 61 10.46 -17.80 -2.84
C ALA A 61 9.26 -16.95 -3.28
N PHE A 62 8.90 -15.92 -2.50
CA PHE A 62 7.88 -14.95 -2.91
C PHE A 62 8.25 -14.23 -4.22
N LEU A 63 9.49 -13.73 -4.36
CA LEU A 63 9.94 -13.07 -5.58
C LEU A 63 9.90 -14.01 -6.79
N GLN A 64 10.34 -15.26 -6.63
CA GLN A 64 10.29 -16.27 -7.68
C GLN A 64 8.86 -16.54 -8.13
N ASN A 65 7.96 -16.84 -7.19
CA ASN A 65 6.56 -17.15 -7.51
C ASN A 65 5.81 -15.97 -8.13
N THR A 66 6.23 -14.74 -7.83
CA THR A 66 5.56 -13.52 -8.33
C THR A 66 6.07 -13.08 -9.69
N PHE A 67 7.38 -13.22 -9.97
CA PHE A 67 8.03 -12.57 -11.10
C PHE A 67 8.73 -13.52 -12.08
N SER A 68 9.02 -14.75 -11.68
CA SER A 68 9.77 -15.73 -12.50
C SER A 68 8.81 -16.64 -13.28
N GLU A 69 8.14 -16.09 -14.29
CA GLU A 69 7.32 -16.90 -15.23
C GLU A 69 8.21 -17.61 -16.26
N ASN A 70 8.06 -18.93 -16.43
CA ASN A 70 8.71 -19.74 -17.46
C ASN A 70 10.25 -19.68 -17.47
N ASP A 71 10.88 -19.83 -16.30
CA ASP A 71 12.36 -19.77 -16.12
C ASP A 71 13.01 -18.47 -16.63
N LYS A 72 12.22 -17.41 -16.83
CA LYS A 72 12.77 -16.10 -17.20
C LYS A 72 13.58 -15.54 -16.05
N PRO A 73 14.73 -14.92 -16.35
CA PRO A 73 15.56 -14.33 -15.33
C PRO A 73 14.84 -13.17 -14.62
N LEU A 74 15.02 -13.08 -13.30
CA LEU A 74 14.43 -12.04 -12.48
C LEU A 74 15.07 -10.69 -12.83
N LEU A 75 14.27 -9.70 -13.20
CA LEU A 75 14.76 -8.32 -13.35
C LEU A 75 15.04 -7.70 -11.99
N PHE A 76 16.15 -6.95 -11.88
CA PHE A 76 16.52 -6.29 -10.63
C PHE A 76 15.47 -5.28 -10.14
N ILE A 77 14.73 -4.64 -11.06
CA ILE A 77 13.61 -3.75 -10.70
C ILE A 77 12.52 -4.45 -9.87
N HIS A 78 12.24 -5.74 -10.11
CA HIS A 78 11.24 -6.48 -9.33
C HIS A 78 11.64 -6.58 -7.85
N VAL A 79 12.93 -6.86 -7.60
CA VAL A 79 13.51 -6.93 -6.25
C VAL A 79 13.40 -5.58 -5.55
N LYS A 80 13.80 -4.51 -6.25
CA LYS A 80 13.74 -3.12 -5.75
C LYS A 80 12.32 -2.70 -5.38
N VAL A 81 11.36 -2.99 -6.26
CA VAL A 81 9.94 -2.67 -6.06
C VAL A 81 9.36 -3.43 -4.87
N ALA A 82 9.59 -4.74 -4.80
CA ALA A 82 9.07 -5.57 -3.71
C ALA A 82 9.66 -5.16 -2.35
N LEU A 83 10.98 -4.98 -2.26
CA LEU A 83 11.63 -4.54 -1.01
C LEU A 83 11.13 -3.17 -0.56
N THR A 84 10.99 -2.22 -1.49
CA THR A 84 10.45 -0.88 -1.17
C THR A 84 9.01 -0.97 -0.69
N LEU A 85 8.16 -1.75 -1.37
CA LEU A 85 6.76 -1.92 -1.02
C LEU A 85 6.57 -2.51 0.39
N PHE A 86 7.33 -3.55 0.72
CA PHE A 86 7.23 -4.26 2.01
C PHE A 86 8.18 -3.73 3.10
N SER A 87 8.85 -2.60 2.85
CA SER A 87 9.65 -1.90 3.85
C SER A 87 8.78 -1.27 4.94
N SER A 88 9.41 -0.90 6.06
CA SER A 88 8.75 -0.23 7.19
C SER A 88 8.52 1.27 6.98
N ALA A 89 8.90 1.82 5.80
CA ALA A 89 8.81 3.25 5.52
C ALA A 89 7.38 3.79 5.44
N LYS A 90 7.26 5.11 5.62
CA LYS A 90 6.00 5.83 5.38
C LYS A 90 5.62 5.76 3.89
N LEU A 91 4.32 5.80 3.57
CA LEU A 91 3.84 5.72 2.20
C LEU A 91 4.46 6.77 1.27
N ALA A 92 4.61 8.00 1.75
CA ALA A 92 5.21 9.09 0.99
C ALA A 92 6.68 8.81 0.59
N GLU A 93 7.44 8.12 1.45
CA GLU A 93 8.83 7.74 1.15
C GLU A 93 8.89 6.62 0.11
N LYS A 94 8.04 5.59 0.24
CA LYS A 94 7.90 4.53 -0.76
C LYS A 94 7.62 5.12 -2.16
N TYR A 95 6.74 6.11 -2.23
CA TYR A 95 6.43 6.82 -3.49
C TYR A 95 7.61 7.63 -4.05
N LYS A 96 8.44 8.24 -3.19
CA LYS A 96 9.67 8.92 -3.64
C LYS A 96 10.63 7.93 -4.30
N TYR A 97 10.78 6.73 -3.75
CA TYR A 97 11.65 5.70 -4.33
C TYR A 97 11.11 5.08 -5.61
N PHE A 98 9.80 4.81 -5.68
CA PHE A 98 9.16 4.41 -6.93
C PHE A 98 9.35 5.45 -8.05
N PHE A 99 9.26 6.73 -7.72
CA PHE A 99 9.60 7.79 -8.67
C PHE A 99 11.07 7.69 -9.12
N HIS A 100 11.98 7.49 -8.18
CA HIS A 100 13.42 7.41 -8.48
C HIS A 100 13.75 6.27 -9.44
N TYR A 101 13.14 5.08 -9.24
CA TYR A 101 13.31 3.94 -10.15
C TYR A 101 12.82 4.20 -11.57
N CYS A 102 11.87 5.12 -11.73
CA CYS A 102 11.34 5.48 -13.03
C CYS A 102 12.06 6.67 -13.67
N SER A 103 12.92 7.38 -12.94
CA SER A 103 13.51 8.65 -13.36
C SER A 103 14.94 8.48 -13.88
N ASN A 104 15.26 9.10 -15.01
CA ASN A 104 16.64 9.25 -15.49
C ASN A 104 17.11 10.69 -15.20
N GLY A 105 17.03 11.11 -13.93
CA GLY A 105 17.22 12.51 -13.51
C GLY A 105 15.90 13.20 -13.18
N SER A 106 15.53 14.26 -13.93
CA SER A 106 14.36 15.10 -13.59
C SER A 106 13.03 14.64 -14.19
N THR A 107 13.05 13.67 -15.13
CA THR A 107 11.88 13.19 -15.86
C THR A 107 11.78 11.67 -15.84
N ILE A 108 10.54 11.16 -15.81
CA ILE A 108 10.26 9.73 -15.86
C ILE A 108 10.49 9.17 -17.27
N CYS A 109 11.21 8.04 -17.36
CA CYS A 109 11.28 7.19 -18.54
C CYS A 109 9.98 6.35 -18.65
N LYS A 110 9.35 6.37 -19.82
CA LYS A 110 8.10 5.62 -20.07
C LYS A 110 8.29 4.10 -19.90
N GLN A 111 9.43 3.57 -20.34
CA GLN A 111 9.75 2.14 -20.19
C GLN A 111 9.86 1.74 -18.71
N ASN A 112 10.62 2.51 -17.92
CA ASN A 112 10.78 2.24 -16.49
C ASN A 112 9.46 2.39 -15.73
N LEU A 113 8.60 3.34 -16.12
CA LEU A 113 7.25 3.47 -15.57
C LEU A 113 6.40 2.22 -15.86
N HIS A 114 6.44 1.71 -17.08
CA HIS A 114 5.77 0.45 -17.41
C HIS A 114 6.33 -0.71 -16.58
N ALA A 115 7.65 -0.81 -16.43
CA ALA A 115 8.29 -1.85 -15.63
C ALA A 115 7.89 -1.78 -14.14
N LEU A 116 7.85 -0.58 -13.55
CA LEU A 116 7.38 -0.36 -12.18
C LEU A 116 5.92 -0.81 -12.02
N LEU A 117 5.03 -0.33 -12.88
CA LEU A 117 3.60 -0.61 -12.76
C LEU A 117 3.28 -2.09 -13.01
N ASN A 118 3.99 -2.74 -13.95
CA ASN A 118 3.90 -4.18 -14.15
C ASN A 118 4.43 -4.97 -12.94
N SER A 119 5.54 -4.53 -12.35
CA SER A 119 6.07 -5.14 -11.12
C SER A 119 5.03 -5.09 -10.00
N LEU A 120 4.40 -3.93 -9.80
CA LEU A 120 3.37 -3.75 -8.78
C LEU A 120 2.12 -4.57 -9.09
N SER A 121 1.67 -4.63 -10.35
CA SER A 121 0.49 -5.40 -10.71
C SER A 121 0.69 -6.90 -10.50
N LYS A 122 1.88 -7.44 -10.76
CA LYS A 122 2.19 -8.86 -10.53
C LYS A 122 2.02 -9.28 -9.06
N ILE A 123 2.34 -8.38 -8.13
CA ILE A 123 2.10 -8.60 -6.69
C ILE A 123 0.60 -8.68 -6.37
N ALA A 124 -0.25 -7.92 -7.06
CA ALA A 124 -1.70 -8.04 -6.90
C ALA A 124 -2.26 -9.28 -7.61
N GLU A 125 -1.65 -9.71 -8.72
CA GLU A 125 -2.05 -10.92 -9.44
C GLU A 125 -1.80 -12.19 -8.61
N ILE A 126 -0.65 -12.31 -7.93
CA ILE A 126 -0.33 -13.51 -7.13
C ILE A 126 -1.27 -13.71 -5.93
N VAL A 127 -1.93 -12.65 -5.45
CA VAL A 127 -2.96 -12.74 -4.40
C VAL A 127 -4.39 -12.91 -4.96
N GLY A 128 -4.53 -13.10 -6.27
CA GLY A 128 -5.81 -13.36 -6.94
C GLY A 128 -6.59 -12.13 -7.38
N GLU A 129 -6.04 -10.92 -7.26
CA GLU A 129 -6.72 -9.65 -7.55
C GLU A 129 -6.42 -9.13 -8.97
N GLN A 130 -6.11 -10.04 -9.89
CA GLN A 130 -5.71 -9.73 -11.26
C GLN A 130 -6.74 -8.96 -12.07
N VAL A 131 -8.04 -9.13 -11.79
CA VAL A 131 -9.14 -8.42 -12.48
C VAL A 131 -9.18 -6.95 -12.03
N THR A 132 -8.93 -6.70 -10.75
CA THR A 132 -9.07 -5.37 -10.14
C THR A 132 -7.81 -4.53 -10.30
N PHE A 133 -6.62 -5.16 -10.26
CA PHE A 133 -5.32 -4.49 -10.14
C PHE A 133 -4.23 -5.06 -11.08
N GLY A 134 -4.57 -5.98 -11.99
CA GLY A 134 -3.59 -6.68 -12.82
C GLY A 134 -2.94 -5.84 -13.93
N SER A 135 -1.96 -6.46 -14.57
CA SER A 135 -1.09 -5.90 -15.62
C SER A 135 -1.86 -5.38 -16.82
N HIS A 136 -3.03 -5.95 -17.10
CA HIS A 136 -3.91 -5.51 -18.19
C HIS A 136 -4.37 -4.04 -18.05
N LEU A 137 -4.35 -3.46 -16.84
CA LEU A 137 -4.69 -2.05 -16.58
C LEU A 137 -3.52 -1.09 -16.75
N VAL A 138 -2.27 -1.59 -16.80
CA VAL A 138 -1.06 -0.78 -16.82
C VAL A 138 -0.99 0.18 -18.02
N PRO A 139 -1.32 -0.22 -19.27
CA PRO A 139 -1.30 0.71 -20.40
C PRO A 139 -2.25 1.90 -20.22
N ALA A 140 -3.43 1.66 -19.64
CA ALA A 140 -4.42 2.70 -19.35
C ALA A 140 -3.93 3.65 -18.25
N ALA A 141 -3.31 3.11 -17.20
CA ALA A 141 -2.72 3.91 -16.11
C ALA A 141 -1.59 4.82 -16.61
N VAL A 142 -0.67 4.31 -17.44
CA VAL A 142 0.40 5.11 -18.05
C VAL A 142 -0.18 6.24 -18.91
N LYS A 143 -1.16 5.93 -19.77
CA LYS A 143 -1.84 6.92 -20.60
C LYS A 143 -2.52 8.00 -19.74
N ASN A 144 -3.18 7.60 -18.65
CA ASN A 144 -3.82 8.51 -17.70
C ASN A 144 -2.81 9.47 -17.05
N LEU A 145 -1.68 8.96 -16.55
CA LEU A 145 -0.63 9.77 -15.93
C LEU A 145 0.02 10.74 -16.93
N LEU A 146 0.25 10.32 -18.18
CA LEU A 146 0.78 11.20 -19.23
C LEU A 146 -0.20 12.35 -19.55
N LYS A 147 -1.50 12.06 -19.60
CA LYS A 147 -2.55 13.08 -19.76
C LYS A 147 -2.60 14.03 -18.55
N PHE A 148 -2.59 13.49 -17.33
CA PHE A 148 -2.59 14.26 -16.09
C PHE A 148 -1.37 15.21 -16.00
N SER A 149 -0.21 14.73 -16.43
CA SER A 149 1.04 15.49 -16.36
C SER A 149 1.26 16.48 -17.50
N LYS A 150 0.42 16.49 -18.54
CA LYS A 150 0.63 17.23 -19.79
C LYS A 150 1.98 16.88 -20.44
N GLY A 151 2.32 15.59 -20.48
CA GLY A 151 3.51 15.06 -21.14
C GLY A 151 4.79 15.04 -20.29
N LYS A 152 5.05 16.04 -19.44
CA LYS A 152 6.24 16.07 -18.56
C LYS A 152 5.90 15.64 -17.13
N ILE A 153 6.30 14.42 -16.76
CA ILE A 153 6.09 13.86 -15.42
C ILE A 153 7.26 14.24 -14.50
N THR A 154 7.00 15.21 -13.62
CA THR A 154 7.89 15.61 -12.51
C THR A 154 7.53 14.86 -11.23
N SER A 155 8.45 14.76 -10.26
CA SER A 155 8.19 14.12 -8.95
C SER A 155 6.91 14.63 -8.27
N LYS A 156 6.71 15.95 -8.21
CA LYS A 156 5.48 16.55 -7.61
C LYS A 156 4.19 16.09 -8.30
N LYS A 157 4.17 16.01 -9.63
CA LYS A 157 3.01 15.55 -10.41
C LYS A 157 2.77 14.06 -10.23
N PHE A 158 3.83 13.26 -10.21
CA PHE A 158 3.73 11.83 -9.96
C PHE A 158 3.16 11.55 -8.57
N HIS A 159 3.66 12.24 -7.55
CA HIS A 159 3.15 12.14 -6.18
C HIS A 159 1.68 12.55 -6.09
N LYS A 160 1.29 13.69 -6.68
CA LYS A 160 -0.13 14.10 -6.75
C LYS A 160 -1.02 13.06 -7.44
N TRP A 161 -0.55 12.44 -8.51
CA TRP A 161 -1.29 11.38 -9.18
C TRP A 161 -1.48 10.15 -8.29
N LEU A 162 -0.47 9.76 -7.52
CA LEU A 162 -0.58 8.65 -6.56
C LEU A 162 -1.56 8.96 -5.42
N LEU A 163 -1.62 10.21 -4.95
CA LEU A 163 -2.59 10.66 -3.94
C LEU A 163 -4.03 10.65 -4.45
N LEU A 164 -4.25 10.67 -5.77
CA LEU A 164 -5.57 10.45 -6.37
C LEU A 164 -5.98 8.97 -6.37
N GLU A 165 -5.14 8.09 -5.81
CA GLU A 165 -5.37 6.64 -5.67
C GLU A 165 -5.83 6.01 -6.99
N PRO A 166 -4.98 6.01 -8.04
CA PRO A 166 -5.36 5.42 -9.32
C PRO A 166 -5.67 3.94 -9.12
N GLN A 167 -6.68 3.42 -9.85
CA GLN A 167 -7.19 2.06 -9.68
C GLN A 167 -6.09 1.00 -9.59
N THR A 168 -5.04 1.09 -10.41
CA THR A 168 -3.93 0.13 -10.42
C THR A 168 -3.09 0.09 -9.13
N LEU A 169 -3.17 1.13 -8.29
CA LEU A 169 -2.29 1.34 -7.13
C LEU A 169 -3.03 1.65 -5.82
N VAL A 170 -4.35 1.82 -5.81
CA VAL A 170 -5.14 2.09 -4.59
C VAL A 170 -4.99 1.00 -3.52
N TRP A 171 -4.67 -0.23 -3.92
CA TRP A 171 -4.37 -1.31 -2.98
C TRP A 171 -3.10 -1.05 -2.16
N ILE A 172 -2.15 -0.24 -2.66
CA ILE A 172 -0.90 0.07 -1.95
C ILE A 172 -1.18 0.96 -0.74
N SER A 173 -2.00 2.00 -0.90
CA SER A 173 -2.40 2.85 0.22
C SER A 173 -3.26 2.08 1.21
N THR A 174 -4.15 1.21 0.71
CA THR A 174 -4.94 0.29 1.55
C THR A 174 -4.06 -0.66 2.36
N LEU A 175 -3.08 -1.31 1.72
CA LEU A 175 -2.10 -2.19 2.38
C LEU A 175 -1.32 -1.44 3.46
N HIS A 176 -0.90 -0.21 3.17
CA HIS A 176 -0.21 0.63 4.15
C HIS A 176 -1.09 0.89 5.38
N ARG A 177 -2.36 1.28 5.18
CA ARG A 177 -3.29 1.52 6.29
C ARG A 177 -3.57 0.26 7.11
N ILE A 178 -3.75 -0.88 6.46
CA ILE A 178 -3.90 -2.18 7.15
C ILE A 178 -2.67 -2.44 8.03
N SER A 179 -1.48 -2.37 7.46
CA SER A 179 -0.22 -2.62 8.18
C SER A 179 0.01 -1.63 9.32
N SER A 180 -0.27 -0.34 9.11
CA SER A 180 -0.11 0.69 10.15
C SER A 180 -1.09 0.54 11.31
N SER A 181 -2.26 -0.06 11.07
CA SER A 181 -3.28 -0.27 12.10
C SER A 181 -3.18 -1.61 12.83
N GLU A 182 -2.25 -2.49 12.47
CA GLU A 182 -2.22 -3.91 12.88
C GLU A 182 -2.34 -4.10 14.41
N THR A 183 -1.76 -3.20 15.19
CA THR A 183 -1.79 -3.22 16.66
C THR A 183 -2.73 -2.18 17.28
N THR A 184 -3.39 -1.34 16.46
CA THR A 184 -4.33 -0.32 16.94
C THR A 184 -5.55 -0.99 17.55
N GLN A 185 -5.92 -0.57 18.75
CA GLN A 185 -7.14 -1.01 19.43
C GLN A 185 -8.18 0.10 19.48
N HIS A 186 -9.40 -0.23 19.07
CA HIS A 186 -10.57 0.61 19.25
C HIS A 186 -11.52 -0.09 20.23
N PHE A 187 -11.78 0.55 21.38
CA PHE A 187 -12.67 0.04 22.44
C PHE A 187 -14.15 0.17 22.07
N VAL A 188 -14.53 -0.46 20.95
CA VAL A 188 -15.89 -0.57 20.45
C VAL A 188 -16.17 -1.99 20.00
N SER A 189 -17.44 -2.36 20.02
CA SER A 189 -17.88 -3.65 19.49
C SER A 189 -18.21 -3.55 18.00
N CYS A 190 -17.79 -4.55 17.21
CA CYS A 190 -18.28 -4.73 15.85
C CYS A 190 -19.76 -5.10 15.85
N ASP A 191 -20.58 -4.40 15.05
CA ASP A 191 -22.03 -4.61 14.98
C ASP A 191 -22.45 -5.91 14.26
N TYR A 192 -21.52 -6.56 13.56
CA TYR A 192 -21.74 -7.85 12.92
C TYR A 192 -21.22 -9.01 13.80
N CYS A 193 -19.90 -9.14 13.95
CA CYS A 193 -19.29 -10.29 14.65
C CYS A 193 -19.13 -10.12 16.18
N ARG A 194 -19.50 -8.95 16.74
CA ARG A 194 -19.45 -8.65 18.18
C ARG A 194 -18.07 -8.65 18.85
N ILE A 195 -16.97 -8.77 18.08
CA ILE A 195 -15.62 -8.62 18.62
C ILE A 195 -15.43 -7.25 19.30
N ASN A 196 -14.77 -7.25 20.46
CA ASN A 196 -14.42 -6.06 21.24
C ASN A 196 -13.15 -6.37 22.06
N PRO A 197 -12.07 -5.56 21.97
CA PRO A 197 -11.92 -4.41 21.09
C PRO A 197 -11.84 -4.80 19.61
N VAL A 198 -12.18 -3.86 18.72
CA VAL A 198 -11.80 -3.96 17.31
C VAL A 198 -10.31 -3.67 17.22
N VAL A 199 -9.55 -4.64 16.70
CA VAL A 199 -8.10 -4.51 16.44
C VAL A 199 -7.89 -4.39 14.92
N GLY A 200 -7.00 -3.50 14.49
CA GLY A 200 -6.86 -3.14 13.06
C GLY A 200 -7.75 -1.97 12.67
N LEU A 201 -8.11 -1.90 11.39
CA LEU A 201 -9.01 -0.86 10.88
C LEU A 201 -10.42 -0.98 11.48
N ARG A 202 -10.96 0.18 11.89
CA ARG A 202 -12.37 0.35 12.28
C ARG A 202 -13.12 1.14 11.20
N TYR A 203 -14.31 0.64 10.82
CA TYR A 203 -15.19 1.32 9.87
C TYR A 203 -16.47 1.76 10.57
N ARG A 204 -16.72 3.07 10.62
CA ARG A 204 -17.93 3.65 11.23
C ARG A 204 -18.88 4.15 10.15
N CYS A 205 -20.14 3.75 10.21
CA CYS A 205 -21.16 4.29 9.32
C CYS A 205 -21.45 5.77 9.62
N LEU A 206 -21.58 6.60 8.59
CA LEU A 206 -21.91 8.02 8.71
C LEU A 206 -23.42 8.30 8.75
N GLN A 207 -24.26 7.29 8.54
CA GLN A 207 -25.71 7.37 8.54
C GLN A 207 -26.37 6.55 9.67
N CYS A 208 -25.74 5.46 10.09
CA CYS A 208 -26.24 4.62 11.18
C CYS A 208 -25.62 5.08 12.49
N ILE A 209 -26.46 5.35 13.49
CA ILE A 209 -26.02 5.79 14.82
C ILE A 209 -25.18 4.68 15.45
N ASN A 210 -23.95 5.03 15.84
CA ASN A 210 -23.00 4.14 16.53
C ASN A 210 -22.80 2.77 15.88
N TYR A 211 -22.87 2.71 14.54
CA TYR A 211 -22.65 1.48 13.81
C TYR A 211 -21.19 1.33 13.41
N ASN A 212 -20.53 0.27 13.88
CA ASN A 212 -19.12 0.01 13.65
C ASN A 212 -18.91 -1.40 13.07
N LEU A 213 -17.99 -1.52 12.12
CA LEU A 213 -17.52 -2.80 11.60
C LEU A 213 -16.01 -2.91 11.83
N CYS A 214 -15.55 -4.11 12.18
CA CYS A 214 -14.13 -4.42 12.13
C CYS A 214 -13.67 -4.61 10.67
N GLN A 215 -12.36 -4.52 10.44
CA GLN A 215 -11.72 -4.75 9.14
C GLN A 215 -12.26 -5.97 8.41
N ASN A 216 -12.33 -7.13 9.07
CA ASN A 216 -12.77 -8.37 8.45
C ASN A 216 -14.23 -8.34 8.02
N CYS A 217 -15.13 -7.73 8.81
CA CYS A 217 -16.55 -7.66 8.43
C CYS A 217 -16.76 -6.68 7.29
N PHE A 218 -16.08 -5.54 7.32
CA PHE A 218 -16.20 -4.53 6.26
C PHE A 218 -15.65 -5.05 4.92
N LEU A 219 -14.41 -5.57 4.90
CA LEU A 219 -13.78 -6.04 3.65
C LEU A 219 -14.49 -7.25 3.03
N ARG A 220 -15.18 -8.07 3.83
CA ARG A 220 -15.98 -9.21 3.34
C ARG A 220 -17.43 -8.84 2.99
N GLY A 221 -17.84 -7.58 3.20
CA GLY A 221 -19.22 -7.16 2.96
C GLY A 221 -20.25 -7.73 3.95
N TYR A 222 -19.81 -8.11 5.16
CA TYR A 222 -20.71 -8.63 6.18
C TYR A 222 -21.50 -7.54 6.87
N LEU A 223 -22.82 -7.57 6.64
CA LEU A 223 -23.76 -6.57 7.12
C LEU A 223 -24.92 -7.21 7.88
N ASN A 224 -25.53 -6.43 8.76
CA ASN A 224 -26.80 -6.78 9.39
C ASN A 224 -27.93 -5.91 8.82
N LYS A 225 -29.19 -6.26 9.10
CA LYS A 225 -30.38 -5.56 8.57
C LYS A 225 -30.46 -4.06 8.92
N ARG A 226 -29.67 -3.58 9.90
CA ARG A 226 -29.65 -2.17 10.34
C ARG A 226 -28.73 -1.29 9.49
N HIS A 227 -27.98 -1.87 8.56
CA HIS A 227 -27.05 -1.17 7.68
C HIS A 227 -27.33 -1.51 6.21
N LYS A 228 -27.05 -0.56 5.31
CA LYS A 228 -27.17 -0.74 3.87
C LYS A 228 -25.81 -0.49 3.24
N GLU A 229 -25.41 -1.32 2.28
CA GLU A 229 -24.11 -1.21 1.58
C GLU A 229 -23.81 0.19 1.02
N ARG A 230 -24.85 0.90 0.59
CA ARG A 230 -24.73 2.27 0.05
C ARG A 230 -24.42 3.35 1.08
N HIS A 231 -24.44 3.02 2.37
CA HIS A 231 -24.09 4.00 3.40
C HIS A 231 -22.59 4.28 3.37
N GLN A 232 -22.23 5.54 3.43
CA GLN A 232 -20.82 5.94 3.50
C GLN A 232 -20.25 5.57 4.86
N VAL A 233 -19.02 5.06 4.84
CA VAL A 233 -18.28 4.74 6.05
C VAL A 233 -17.07 5.66 6.17
N GLN A 234 -16.71 5.96 7.41
CA GLN A 234 -15.44 6.57 7.76
C GLN A 234 -14.52 5.48 8.32
N GLU A 235 -13.32 5.40 7.77
CA GLU A 235 -12.26 4.52 8.23
C GLU A 235 -11.46 5.21 9.35
N PHE A 236 -11.12 4.45 10.38
CA PHE A 236 -10.28 4.89 11.49
C PHE A 236 -9.06 3.97 11.58
N VAL A 237 -7.88 4.55 11.38
CA VAL A 237 -6.57 3.87 11.51
C VAL A 237 -6.02 4.00 12.93
N ASN A 238 -6.35 5.10 13.60
CA ASN A 238 -5.97 5.42 14.97
C ASN A 238 -7.22 5.54 15.85
N PRO A 239 -7.12 5.37 17.18
CA PRO A 239 -8.25 5.55 18.08
C PRO A 239 -8.81 6.97 17.94
N ALA A 240 -10.12 7.07 17.69
CA ALA A 240 -10.79 8.36 17.55
C ALA A 240 -10.75 9.13 18.87
N SER A 241 -10.59 10.44 18.80
CA SER A 241 -10.79 11.30 19.97
C SER A 241 -12.28 11.36 20.36
N THR A 242 -12.58 11.62 21.63
CA THR A 242 -13.96 11.74 22.15
C THR A 242 -14.78 12.77 21.35
N TRP A 243 -14.13 13.83 20.87
CA TRP A 243 -14.74 14.85 20.02
C TRP A 243 -15.14 14.31 18.64
N GLU A 244 -14.26 13.55 17.98
CA GLU A 244 -14.54 12.94 16.68
C GLU A 244 -15.72 11.97 16.77
N GLU A 245 -15.81 11.18 17.85
CA GLU A 245 -16.94 10.28 18.09
C GLU A 245 -18.25 11.04 18.29
N THR A 246 -18.21 12.15 19.03
CA THR A 246 -19.38 13.01 19.28
C THR A 246 -19.84 13.68 17.98
N LYS A 247 -18.90 14.26 17.21
CA LYS A 247 -19.15 14.90 15.91
C LYS A 247 -19.75 13.90 14.90
N ALA A 248 -19.19 12.70 14.82
CA ALA A 248 -19.70 11.66 13.93
C ALA A 248 -21.13 11.21 14.32
N THR A 249 -21.44 11.15 15.61
CA THR A 249 -22.79 10.83 16.09
C THR A 249 -23.80 11.91 15.74
N ILE A 250 -23.44 13.18 15.94
CA ILE A 250 -24.27 14.33 15.55
C ILE A 250 -24.53 14.34 14.05
N ASN A 251 -23.50 14.08 13.23
CA ASN A 251 -23.64 14.03 11.78
C ASN A 251 -24.54 12.86 11.32
N ALA A 252 -24.42 11.68 11.94
CA ALA A 252 -25.33 10.57 11.65
C ALA A 252 -26.79 10.88 11.98
N LEU A 253 -27.04 11.65 13.05
CA LEU A 253 -28.38 12.14 13.37
C LEU A 253 -28.89 13.14 12.33
N LYS A 254 -28.04 14.08 11.88
CA LYS A 254 -28.39 15.03 10.81
C LYS A 254 -28.67 14.34 9.48
N ASN A 255 -27.89 13.33 9.12
CA ASN A 255 -28.03 12.57 7.86
C ASN A 255 -29.28 11.68 7.82
N LYS A 256 -29.96 11.45 8.95
CA LYS A 256 -31.29 10.84 8.98
C LYS A 256 -32.41 11.80 8.58
N LEU A 257 -32.14 13.11 8.49
CA LEU A 257 -33.09 14.10 7.96
C LEU A 257 -33.03 14.11 6.42
N PRO A 258 -34.17 14.25 5.72
CA PRO A 258 -34.31 13.92 4.29
C PRO A 258 -33.61 14.88 3.30
N PHE A 259 -32.67 15.72 3.74
CA PHE A 259 -32.04 16.75 2.90
C PHE A 259 -30.51 16.66 2.93
N ALA A 260 -29.92 15.72 2.19
CA ALA A 260 -28.57 15.85 1.65
C ALA A 260 -28.33 14.83 0.53
N GLN A 261 -28.12 15.31 -0.69
CA GLN A 261 -27.69 14.51 -1.83
C GLN A 261 -26.26 13.99 -1.62
N CYS A 262 -26.06 12.71 -1.90
CA CYS A 262 -24.82 11.97 -1.64
C CYS A 262 -23.82 12.17 -2.80
N SER A 263 -22.63 12.69 -2.50
CA SER A 263 -21.52 12.78 -3.44
C SER A 263 -20.84 11.42 -3.61
N THR A 264 -20.48 11.09 -4.86
CA THR A 264 -20.02 9.77 -5.31
C THR A 264 -18.54 9.52 -5.01
N LYS A 265 -18.18 9.43 -3.73
CA LYS A 265 -16.96 8.71 -3.31
C LYS A 265 -17.34 7.70 -2.22
N PRO A 266 -17.13 6.38 -2.45
CA PRO A 266 -17.44 5.35 -1.46
C PRO A 266 -16.49 5.36 -0.25
N TYR A 267 -15.39 6.12 -0.35
CA TYR A 267 -14.40 6.29 0.71
C TYR A 267 -14.04 7.78 0.85
N LEU A 268 -14.19 8.31 2.07
CA LEU A 268 -13.50 9.54 2.48
C LEU A 268 -12.11 9.12 2.96
N SER A 269 -11.10 9.24 2.11
CA SER A 269 -9.70 9.02 2.47
C SER A 269 -9.11 10.28 3.13
N PHE A 270 -8.50 10.07 4.31
CA PHE A 270 -7.46 10.85 5.02
C PHE A 270 -7.42 12.38 4.92
N ASP A 271 -7.40 13.00 6.10
CA ASP A 271 -7.05 14.41 6.31
C ASP A 271 -5.62 14.69 5.79
N GLU A 272 -5.53 15.61 4.82
CA GLU A 272 -4.28 16.09 4.20
C GLU A 272 -3.28 16.64 5.25
N GLU A 273 -3.73 16.97 6.46
CA GLU A 273 -2.93 17.60 7.52
C GLU A 273 -1.94 16.64 8.21
N SER A 274 -2.19 15.33 8.22
CA SER A 274 -1.27 14.36 8.86
C SER A 274 0.04 14.11 8.09
N ILE A 275 0.17 14.67 6.88
CA ILE A 275 1.39 14.58 6.05
C ILE A 275 2.30 15.81 6.23
N PHE A 276 1.80 16.89 6.85
CA PHE A 276 2.53 18.16 6.99
C PHE A 276 3.16 18.40 8.37
N GLU A 277 3.05 17.48 9.32
CA GLU A 277 3.75 17.63 10.60
C GLU A 277 5.17 17.04 10.56
N ARG A 278 6.10 17.97 10.29
CA ARG A 278 7.56 17.99 10.53
C ARG A 278 8.47 17.06 9.72
#